data_AF-A0A843HSM7-F1
#
_entry.id   AF-A0A843HSM7-F1
#
_cell.length_a   1.000
_cell.length_b   1.000
_cell.length_c   1.000
_cell.angle_alpha   90.00
_cell.angle_beta   90.00
_cell.angle_gamma   90.00
#
_symmetry.space_group_name_H-M   'P 1'
#
loop_
_entity.id
_entity.type
_entity.pdbx_description
1 polymer ?
#
loop_
_entity_poly.entity_id
_entity_poly.type
_entity_poly.pdbx_seq_one_letter_code
_entity_poly.pdbx_strand_id
1 'polypeptide(L)'
;MAARTNKKEAKEEKRILNNVAGDATVVLTGQVMANSIRVGNGVQSFRLDVAMKTPNGKLAHSFISCKYFGSDWDITEGEYLMIQGYIQTGSYDGKNGKVYTTDVVCEKIDTWEV
;
A
#
# COMPACT_ATOMS: atom_id res chain seq x y z
N MET A 1 26.74 33.93 -2.02
CA MET A 1 25.42 34.60 -2.15
C MET A 1 24.40 33.50 -2.38
N ALA A 2 23.66 33.12 -1.34
CA ALA A 2 22.84 31.92 -1.30
C ALA A 2 21.53 32.09 -2.09
N ALA A 3 21.33 31.27 -3.12
CA ALA A 3 20.04 31.12 -3.77
C ALA A 3 19.20 30.13 -2.95
N ARG A 4 18.11 30.64 -2.40
CA ARG A 4 17.12 29.94 -1.59
C ARG A 4 16.45 28.86 -2.43
N THR A 5 16.88 27.61 -2.30
CA THR A 5 16.15 26.46 -2.86
C THR A 5 14.78 26.38 -2.19
N ASN A 6 13.74 26.35 -3.02
CA ASN A 6 12.35 26.56 -2.66
C ASN A 6 11.86 25.50 -1.65
N LYS A 7 11.45 25.92 -0.45
CA LYS A 7 10.81 25.05 0.56
C LYS A 7 9.51 24.39 0.06
N LYS A 8 8.96 24.80 -1.09
CA LYS A 8 7.79 24.19 -1.75
C LYS A 8 8.13 22.87 -2.43
N GLU A 9 9.27 22.76 -3.12
CA GLU A 9 9.70 21.49 -3.75
C GLU A 9 10.07 20.45 -2.68
N ALA A 10 10.64 20.89 -1.56
CA ALA A 10 10.86 20.03 -0.39
C ALA A 10 9.55 19.60 0.32
N LYS A 11 8.42 20.29 0.09
CA LYS A 11 7.09 19.90 0.60
C LYS A 11 6.41 18.90 -0.35
N GLU A 12 6.74 18.97 -1.64
CA GLU A 12 6.28 18.03 -2.67
C GLU A 12 7.11 16.73 -2.66
N GLU A 13 8.40 16.78 -2.30
CA GLU A 13 9.19 15.58 -1.99
C GLU A 13 8.86 14.95 -0.64
N LYS A 14 8.26 15.70 0.30
CA LYS A 14 7.66 15.12 1.52
C LYS A 14 6.35 14.37 1.25
N ARG A 15 5.80 14.47 0.03
CA ARG A 15 4.61 13.76 -0.47
C ARG A 15 4.98 12.40 -1.10
N ILE A 16 6.17 11.89 -0.81
CA ILE A 16 6.62 10.55 -1.20
C ILE A 16 6.34 9.64 -0.01
N LEU A 17 5.19 8.96 -0.08
CA LEU A 17 4.94 7.59 0.40
C LEU A 17 5.81 7.19 1.61
N ASN A 18 5.40 7.65 2.80
CA ASN A 18 6.02 7.24 4.06
C ASN A 18 5.62 5.80 4.38
N ASN A 19 6.33 4.83 3.81
CA ASN A 19 6.24 3.44 4.23
C ASN A 19 7.18 3.23 5.43
N VAL A 20 6.64 3.40 6.64
CA VAL A 20 7.38 3.10 7.88
C VAL A 20 6.98 1.70 8.32
N ALA A 21 7.92 0.77 8.29
CA ALA A 21 7.80 -0.53 8.95
C ALA A 21 8.42 -0.39 10.34
N GLY A 22 7.58 -0.24 11.37
CA GLY A 22 8.00 -0.22 12.77
C GLY A 22 7.32 -1.37 13.53
N ASP A 23 8.12 -2.21 14.19
CA ASP A 23 7.81 -3.35 15.08
C ASP A 23 6.71 -4.38 14.70
N ALA A 24 5.91 -4.16 13.65
CA ALA A 24 5.03 -5.08 12.91
C ALA A 24 4.02 -4.28 12.06
N THR A 25 3.90 -2.98 12.29
CA THR A 25 2.96 -2.09 11.60
C THR A 25 3.57 -1.57 10.30
N VAL A 26 2.79 -1.62 9.23
CA VAL A 26 3.11 -1.06 7.92
C VAL A 26 2.06 -0.01 7.59
N VAL A 27 2.54 1.15 7.16
CA VAL A 27 1.72 2.18 6.51
C VAL A 27 2.02 2.12 5.03
N LEU A 28 1.00 1.99 4.18
CA LEU A 28 1.13 2.03 2.74
C LEU A 28 0.22 3.11 2.18
N THR A 29 0.68 3.79 1.16
CA THR A 29 -0.16 4.71 0.39
C THR A 29 -0.05 4.32 -1.08
N GLY A 30 -1.17 4.27 -1.77
CA GLY A 30 -1.21 3.79 -3.14
C GLY A 30 -2.59 3.86 -3.76
N GLN A 31 -2.66 3.53 -5.03
CA GLN A 31 -3.92 3.47 -5.77
C GLN A 31 -4.45 2.03 -5.76
N VAL A 32 -5.76 1.87 -5.55
CA VAL A 32 -6.43 0.57 -5.70
C VAL A 32 -6.43 0.17 -7.18
N MET A 33 -5.87 -1.00 -7.48
CA MET A 33 -5.80 -1.48 -8.86
C MET A 33 -7.16 -1.87 -9.41
N ALA A 34 -7.36 -1.61 -10.71
CA ALA A 34 -8.53 -2.07 -11.45
C ALA A 34 -8.61 -3.61 -11.50
N ASN A 35 -9.84 -4.13 -11.47
CA ASN A 35 -10.19 -5.55 -11.42
C ASN A 35 -9.47 -6.35 -10.31
N SER A 36 -9.06 -5.69 -9.22
CA SER A 36 -8.31 -6.34 -8.13
C SER A 36 -9.16 -6.68 -6.91
N ILE A 37 -10.34 -6.09 -6.80
CA ILE A 37 -11.19 -6.22 -5.62
C ILE A 37 -11.95 -7.56 -5.66
N ARG A 38 -11.91 -8.28 -4.55
CA ARG A 38 -12.72 -9.48 -4.31
C ARG A 38 -13.35 -9.35 -2.94
N VAL A 39 -14.66 -9.52 -2.88
CA VAL A 39 -15.44 -9.44 -1.65
C VAL A 39 -16.05 -10.82 -1.39
N GLY A 40 -15.91 -11.32 -0.17
CA GLY A 40 -16.51 -12.58 0.25
C GLY A 40 -16.39 -12.80 1.75
N ASN A 41 -17.42 -13.37 2.37
CA ASN A 41 -17.46 -13.73 3.80
C ASN A 41 -17.04 -12.59 4.76
N GLY A 42 -17.43 -11.34 4.46
CA GLY A 42 -17.07 -10.17 5.29
C GLY A 42 -15.61 -9.72 5.16
N VAL A 43 -14.90 -10.21 4.13
CA VAL A 43 -13.52 -9.82 3.82
C VAL A 43 -13.48 -9.18 2.44
N GLN A 44 -12.85 -8.01 2.36
CA GLN A 44 -12.51 -7.37 1.11
C GLN A 44 -11.01 -7.52 0.86
N SER A 45 -10.63 -8.13 -0.25
CA SER A 45 -9.24 -8.24 -0.69
C SER A 45 -9.03 -7.43 -1.95
N PHE A 46 -7.92 -6.70 -2.02
CA PHE A 46 -7.61 -5.79 -3.12
C PHE A 46 -6.09 -5.69 -3.30
N ARG A 47 -5.63 -5.06 -4.39
CA ARG A 47 -4.21 -4.76 -4.58
C ARG A 47 -3.98 -3.25 -4.63
N LEU A 48 -2.98 -2.80 -3.88
CA LEU A 48 -2.47 -1.44 -3.98
C LEU A 48 -1.28 -1.38 -4.93
N ASP A 49 -1.31 -0.43 -5.85
CA ASP A 49 -0.13 0.03 -6.57
C ASP A 49 0.59 1.07 -5.71
N VAL A 50 1.77 0.68 -5.19
CA VAL A 50 2.62 1.51 -4.36
C VAL A 50 3.85 1.93 -5.17
N ALA A 51 3.95 3.22 -5.43
CA ALA A 51 5.15 3.79 -6.02
C ALA A 51 6.28 3.87 -4.99
N MET A 52 7.51 3.69 -5.42
CA MET A 52 8.69 3.83 -4.56
C MET A 52 9.82 4.45 -5.35
N LYS A 53 10.51 5.42 -4.75
CA LYS A 53 11.74 5.95 -5.33
C LYS A 53 12.86 4.93 -5.12
N THR A 54 13.40 4.42 -6.22
CA THR A 54 14.62 3.60 -6.19
C THR A 54 15.84 4.48 -5.87
N PRO A 55 16.96 3.90 -5.40
CA PRO A 55 18.21 4.63 -5.16
C PRO A 55 18.71 5.42 -6.38
N ASN A 56 18.35 4.97 -7.60
CA ASN A 56 18.74 5.59 -8.85
C ASN A 56 17.78 6.72 -9.31
N GLY A 57 16.86 7.15 -8.44
CA GLY A 57 15.91 8.23 -8.72
C GLY A 57 14.75 7.85 -9.64
N LYS A 58 14.69 6.60 -10.12
CA LYS A 58 13.55 6.10 -10.91
C LYS A 58 12.41 5.68 -9.98
N LEU A 59 11.18 5.97 -10.40
CA LEU A 59 10.00 5.41 -9.76
C LEU A 59 9.85 3.95 -10.15
N ALA A 60 9.74 3.08 -9.15
CA ALA A 60 9.35 1.69 -9.33
C ALA A 60 7.98 1.48 -8.68
N HIS A 61 7.18 0.60 -9.26
CA HIS A 61 5.85 0.25 -8.79
C HIS A 61 5.89 -1.15 -8.18
N SER A 62 5.23 -1.32 -7.05
CA SER A 62 5.04 -2.62 -6.39
C SER A 62 3.57 -2.83 -6.12
N PHE A 63 3.08 -4.03 -6.44
CA PHE A 63 1.68 -4.40 -6.23
C PHE A 63 1.57 -5.21 -4.94
N ILE A 64 0.93 -4.62 -3.94
CA ILE A 64 0.83 -5.20 -2.60
C ILE A 64 -0.59 -5.71 -2.37
N SER A 65 -0.72 -6.98 -1.99
CA SER A 65 -2.00 -7.60 -1.66
C SER A 65 -2.44 -7.15 -0.28
N CYS A 66 -3.68 -6.69 -0.17
CA CYS A 66 -4.26 -6.13 1.04
C CYS A 66 -5.57 -6.85 1.38
N LYS A 67 -5.86 -7.01 2.67
CA LYS A 67 -7.08 -7.63 3.19
C LYS A 67 -7.69 -6.75 4.27
N TYR A 68 -8.95 -6.40 4.08
CA TYR A 68 -9.74 -5.66 5.05
C TYR A 68 -10.86 -6.54 5.62
N PHE A 69 -10.92 -6.62 6.94
CA PHE A 69 -11.93 -7.38 7.69
C PHE A 69 -12.89 -6.40 8.35
N GLY A 70 -13.72 -5.76 7.54
CA GLY A 70 -14.68 -4.77 8.00
C GLY A 70 -15.74 -4.49 6.93
N SER A 71 -16.84 -3.89 7.37
CA SER A 71 -18.00 -3.56 6.52
C SER A 71 -18.27 -2.05 6.42
N ASP A 72 -17.46 -1.25 7.11
CA ASP A 72 -17.56 0.21 7.24
C ASP A 72 -16.86 0.97 6.13
N TRP A 73 -16.02 0.29 5.35
CA TRP A 73 -15.35 0.86 4.17
C TRP A 73 -15.81 0.15 2.91
N ASP A 74 -16.12 0.93 1.87
CA ASP A 74 -16.39 0.43 0.52
C ASP A 74 -15.20 0.80 -0.37
N ILE A 75 -14.32 -0.17 -0.60
CA ILE A 75 -13.08 0.06 -1.35
C ILE A 75 -13.43 0.11 -2.83
N THR A 76 -13.06 1.19 -3.52
CA THR A 76 -13.34 1.37 -4.94
C THR A 76 -12.08 1.33 -5.79
N GLU A 77 -12.19 0.83 -7.02
CA GLU A 77 -11.06 0.80 -7.96
C GLU A 77 -10.63 2.21 -8.34
N GLY A 78 -9.32 2.42 -8.48
CA GLY A 78 -8.75 3.72 -8.83
C GLY A 78 -8.67 4.73 -7.69
N GLU A 79 -9.22 4.41 -6.51
CA GLU A 79 -9.14 5.26 -5.33
C GLU A 79 -7.73 5.28 -4.75
N TYR A 80 -7.28 6.43 -4.27
CA TYR A 80 -6.02 6.55 -3.53
C TYR A 80 -6.29 6.41 -2.05
N LEU A 81 -5.67 5.41 -1.43
CA LEU A 81 -5.85 5.08 -0.03
C LEU A 81 -4.52 5.18 0.71
N MET A 82 -4.60 5.58 1.98
CA MET A 82 -3.60 5.28 2.98
C MET A 82 -4.13 4.13 3.84
N ILE A 83 -3.37 3.05 3.92
CA ILE A 83 -3.68 1.92 4.79
C ILE A 83 -2.63 1.80 5.88
N GLN A 84 -3.08 1.45 7.07
CA GLN A 84 -2.22 1.05 8.18
C GLN A 84 -2.66 -0.34 8.63
N GLY A 85 -1.69 -1.20 8.89
CA GLY A 85 -1.96 -2.57 9.26
C GLY A 85 -0.68 -3.34 9.53
N TYR A 86 -0.71 -4.66 9.36
CA TYR A 86 0.45 -5.52 9.58
C TYR A 86 0.63 -6.54 8.46
N ILE A 87 1.85 -7.06 8.33
CA ILE A 87 2.18 -8.10 7.35
C ILE A 87 1.80 -9.47 7.91
N GLN A 88 1.03 -10.23 7.15
CA GLN A 88 0.74 -11.63 7.41
C GLN A 88 1.27 -12.50 6.27
N THR A 89 2.15 -13.43 6.61
CA THR A 89 2.64 -14.43 5.65
C THR A 89 1.98 -15.78 5.92
N GLY A 90 1.33 -16.31 4.90
CA GLY A 90 0.86 -17.69 4.86
C GLY A 90 1.78 -18.55 3.98
N SER A 91 1.65 -19.86 4.12
CA SER A 91 2.28 -20.81 3.20
C SER A 91 1.31 -21.92 2.83
N TYR A 92 1.42 -22.43 1.61
CA TYR A 92 0.70 -23.62 1.18
C TYR A 92 1.59 -24.50 0.31
N ASP A 93 1.29 -25.80 0.28
CA ASP A 93 2.00 -26.75 -0.58
C ASP A 93 1.49 -26.61 -2.01
N GLY A 94 2.30 -26.00 -2.87
CA GLY A 94 2.05 -25.90 -4.29
C GLY A 94 2.58 -27.11 -5.05
N LYS A 95 2.25 -27.19 -6.34
CA LYS A 95 2.68 -28.29 -7.24
C LYS A 95 4.20 -28.51 -7.26
N ASN A 96 4.98 -27.46 -7.05
CA ASN A 96 6.44 -27.47 -7.12
C ASN A 96 7.11 -27.26 -5.74
N GLY A 97 6.36 -27.42 -4.65
CA GLY A 97 6.83 -27.19 -3.27
C GLY A 97 6.12 -26.03 -2.57
N LYS A 98 6.65 -25.63 -1.42
CA LYS A 98 6.05 -24.60 -0.57
C LYS A 98 6.04 -23.24 -1.25
N VAL A 99 4.87 -22.63 -1.32
CA VAL A 99 4.66 -21.25 -1.78
C VAL A 99 4.34 -20.39 -0.58
N TYR A 100 4.98 -19.22 -0.50
CA TYR A 100 4.71 -18.22 0.52
C TYR A 100 3.90 -17.09 -0.08
N THR A 101 2.86 -16.68 0.63
CA THR A 101 2.00 -15.55 0.25
C THR A 101 2.01 -14.53 1.36
N THR A 102 2.20 -13.27 0.99
CA THR A 102 2.24 -12.17 1.94
C THR A 102 1.11 -11.22 1.63
N ASP A 103 0.28 -10.97 2.64
CA ASP A 103 -0.80 -9.99 2.59
C ASP A 103 -0.56 -8.92 3.67
N VAL A 104 -1.02 -7.71 3.41
CA VAL A 104 -1.16 -6.68 4.44
C VAL A 104 -2.59 -6.73 4.97
N VAL A 105 -2.75 -7.02 6.25
CA VAL A 105 -4.05 -6.97 6.91
C VAL A 105 -4.29 -5.54 7.37
N CYS A 106 -5.29 -4.90 6.79
CA CYS A 106 -5.63 -3.50 7.03
C CYS A 106 -6.43 -3.35 8.33
N GLU A 107 -5.91 -2.56 9.26
CA GLU A 107 -6.59 -2.20 10.52
C GLU A 107 -7.23 -0.81 10.41
N LYS A 108 -6.62 0.08 9.65
CA LYS A 108 -7.13 1.42 9.38
C LYS A 108 -6.98 1.75 7.90
N ILE A 109 -8.02 2.35 7.35
CA ILE A 109 -8.06 2.90 6.00
C ILE A 109 -8.41 4.37 6.13
N ASP A 110 -7.69 5.24 5.42
CA ASP A 110 -8.02 6.64 5.25
C ASP A 110 -7.97 6.96 3.75
N THR A 111 -8.88 7.81 3.28
CA THR A 111 -8.80 8.34 1.92
C THR A 111 -7.63 9.29 1.81
N TRP A 112 -6.84 9.13 0.75
CA TRP A 112 -5.77 10.07 0.45
C TRP A 112 -6.32 11.15 -0.47
N GLU A 113 -6.77 12.27 0.10
CA GLU A 113 -7.13 13.45 -0.69
C GLU A 113 -5.86 14.04 -1.34
N VAL A 114 -5.85 14.07 -2.69
CA VAL A 114 -4.73 14.46 -3.56
C VAL A 114 -4.70 15.96 -3.81
#